data_AF-C4LHP6-F1
#
_entry.id   AF-C4LHP6-F1
#
_cell.length_a   1.000
_cell.length_b   1.000
_cell.length_c   1.000
_cell.angle_alpha   90.00
_cell.angle_beta   90.00
_cell.angle_gamma   90.00
#
_symmetry.space_group_name_H-M   'P 1'
#
loop_
_entity.id
_entity.type
_entity.pdbx_description
1 polymer ?
#
loop_
_entity_poly.entity_id
_entity_poly.type
_entity_poly.pdbx_seq_one_letter_code
_entity_poly.pdbx_strand_id
1 'polypeptide(L)'
;MRTKKVEKPRIFQDGRDMIISLGVMLIVMFVVIGGTGLCHYQPGNPKEGKVTRVDYTTFLQSEAQSADYPVRIPASPEGWIPNSALRINLNGHSGSSVGWVHDKDWIRFVQTSASVDDVAQGLDGKAREEKGTKDIDGTTWHVFEGSDDDVRTAWVVDKKDVRWAVSGTGSTDEFATMAKAIQEAKPEPSAGESAPSEASSSPSA
;
A
#
# COMPACT_ATOMS: atom_id res chain seq x y z
N MET A 1 -69.76 7.31 -45.10
CA MET A 1 -68.79 6.18 -45.09
C MET A 1 -67.49 6.72 -44.49
N ARG A 2 -67.13 6.34 -43.25
CA ARG A 2 -65.95 6.86 -42.54
C ARG A 2 -64.68 6.15 -43.03
N THR A 3 -63.78 6.87 -43.67
CA THR A 3 -62.42 6.38 -43.97
C THR A 3 -61.60 6.40 -42.68
N LYS A 4 -61.30 5.21 -42.13
CA LYS A 4 -60.33 5.06 -41.04
C LYS A 4 -58.94 5.44 -41.57
N LYS A 5 -58.34 6.48 -40.99
CA LYS A 5 -56.94 6.85 -41.23
C LYS A 5 -56.08 5.76 -40.59
N VAL A 6 -55.34 5.02 -41.40
CA VAL A 6 -54.44 3.95 -40.96
C VAL A 6 -53.35 4.57 -40.08
N GLU A 7 -53.30 4.16 -38.82
CA GLU A 7 -52.28 4.58 -37.86
C GLU A 7 -50.95 3.91 -38.22
N LYS A 8 -49.88 4.69 -38.30
CA LYS A 8 -48.57 4.26 -38.79
C LYS A 8 -47.95 3.22 -37.82
N PRO A 9 -47.32 2.12 -38.27
CA PRO A 9 -46.86 1.06 -37.38
C PRO A 9 -45.75 1.55 -36.45
N ARG A 10 -45.86 1.21 -35.16
CA ARG A 10 -45.00 1.65 -34.03
C ARG A 10 -43.52 1.26 -34.16
N ILE A 11 -43.14 0.50 -35.20
CA ILE A 11 -41.79 -0.02 -35.42
C ILE A 11 -40.79 1.02 -35.99
N PHE A 12 -41.26 2.16 -36.49
CA PHE A 12 -40.40 3.27 -36.96
C PHE A 12 -40.34 4.46 -36.01
N GLN A 13 -40.90 4.34 -34.79
CA GLN A 13 -40.69 5.30 -33.71
C GLN A 13 -39.43 4.98 -32.89
N ASP A 14 -38.96 3.73 -32.86
CA ASP A 14 -37.84 3.36 -31.98
C ASP A 14 -36.50 3.96 -32.43
N GLY A 15 -36.13 3.89 -33.71
CA GLY A 15 -34.79 4.32 -34.14
C GLY A 15 -34.55 5.83 -34.06
N ARG A 16 -35.51 6.64 -34.52
CA ARG A 16 -35.37 8.10 -34.53
C ARG A 16 -35.44 8.67 -33.11
N ASP A 17 -36.37 8.17 -32.30
CA ASP A 17 -36.52 8.67 -30.93
C ASP A 17 -35.37 8.15 -30.05
N MET A 18 -34.81 6.97 -30.34
CA MET A 18 -33.57 6.48 -29.71
C MET A 18 -32.36 7.35 -30.10
N ILE A 19 -32.21 7.76 -31.36
CA ILE A 19 -31.12 8.66 -31.81
C ILE A 19 -31.29 10.05 -31.18
N ILE A 20 -32.51 10.58 -31.13
CA ILE A 20 -32.79 11.87 -30.48
C ILE A 20 -32.50 11.79 -28.99
N SER A 21 -32.92 10.71 -28.32
CA SER A 21 -32.66 10.51 -26.88
C SER A 21 -31.16 10.38 -26.58
N LEU A 22 -30.42 9.63 -27.39
CA LEU A 22 -28.96 9.50 -27.29
C LEU A 22 -28.26 10.86 -27.51
N GLY A 23 -28.70 11.61 -28.52
CA GLY A 23 -28.19 12.95 -28.80
C GLY A 23 -28.43 13.92 -27.64
N VAL A 24 -29.65 13.95 -27.09
CA VAL A 24 -29.99 14.79 -25.93
C VAL A 24 -29.16 14.38 -24.71
N MET A 25 -28.99 13.09 -24.46
CA MET A 25 -28.16 12.60 -23.36
C MET A 25 -26.70 13.03 -23.50
N LEU A 26 -26.10 12.91 -24.69
CA LEU A 26 -24.74 13.36 -24.95
C LEU A 26 -24.62 14.88 -24.78
N ILE A 27 -25.58 15.65 -25.26
CA ILE A 27 -25.60 17.11 -25.08
C ILE A 27 -25.65 17.47 -23.59
N VAL A 28 -26.55 16.87 -22.82
CA VAL A 28 -26.63 17.09 -21.37
C VAL A 28 -25.32 16.69 -20.68
N MET A 29 -24.74 15.55 -21.06
CA MET A 29 -23.43 15.10 -20.58
C MET A 29 -22.34 16.14 -20.86
N PHE A 30 -22.23 16.66 -22.08
CA PHE A 30 -21.23 17.68 -22.43
C PHE A 30 -21.47 19.02 -21.72
N VAL A 31 -22.72 19.43 -21.51
CA VAL A 31 -23.05 20.65 -20.78
C VAL A 31 -22.66 20.52 -19.31
N VAL A 32 -22.99 19.38 -18.68
CA VAL A 32 -22.67 19.12 -17.27
C VAL A 32 -21.16 18.95 -17.07
N ILE A 33 -20.49 18.15 -17.90
CA ILE A 33 -19.04 17.91 -17.79
C ILE A 33 -18.22 19.13 -18.22
N GLY A 34 -18.60 19.77 -19.33
CA GLY A 34 -17.92 20.95 -19.86
C GLY A 34 -18.07 22.18 -18.97
N GLY A 35 -19.24 22.38 -18.36
CA GLY A 35 -19.48 23.49 -17.42
C GLY A 35 -18.81 23.32 -16.05
N THR A 36 -18.53 22.08 -15.63
CA THR A 36 -17.93 21.80 -14.31
C THR A 36 -16.41 21.63 -14.34
N GLY A 37 -15.79 21.55 -15.53
CA GLY A 37 -14.34 21.36 -15.65
C GLY A 37 -13.85 20.01 -15.10
N LEU A 38 -14.75 19.04 -14.89
CA LEU A 38 -14.45 17.75 -14.26
C LEU A 38 -13.70 16.78 -15.18
N CYS A 39 -13.62 17.07 -16.49
CA CYS A 39 -12.61 16.47 -17.35
C CYS A 39 -11.30 17.23 -17.20
N HIS A 40 -10.54 16.92 -16.16
CA HIS A 40 -9.17 17.40 -16.04
C HIS A 40 -8.29 16.65 -17.04
N TYR A 41 -8.25 17.14 -18.28
CA TYR A 41 -7.29 16.69 -19.27
C TYR A 41 -5.92 17.23 -18.87
N GLN A 42 -5.00 16.34 -18.49
CA GLN A 42 -3.59 16.65 -18.23
C GLN A 42 -2.76 16.21 -19.45
N PRO A 43 -2.69 17.02 -20.52
CA PRO A 43 -1.78 16.73 -21.62
C PRO A 43 -0.35 16.95 -21.15
N GLY A 44 0.42 15.86 -21.05
CA GLY A 44 1.80 15.84 -20.59
C GLY A 44 2.05 14.71 -19.60
N ASN A 45 3.30 14.43 -19.28
CA ASN A 45 3.61 13.55 -18.15
C ASN A 45 2.97 14.16 -16.89
N PRO A 46 2.38 13.35 -15.99
CA PRO A 46 1.90 13.82 -14.70
C PRO A 46 3.02 14.65 -14.08
N LYS A 47 2.78 15.94 -13.84
CA LYS A 47 3.71 16.72 -13.01
C LYS A 47 3.73 15.99 -11.68
N GLU A 48 4.89 15.48 -11.28
CA GLU A 48 5.05 14.77 -10.02
C GLU A 48 4.45 15.66 -8.93
N GLY A 49 3.28 15.25 -8.44
CA GLY A 49 2.58 15.97 -7.39
C GLY A 49 3.50 15.99 -6.18
N LYS A 50 3.44 17.05 -5.38
CA LYS A 50 4.25 17.15 -4.16
C LYS A 50 4.00 15.90 -3.30
N VAL A 51 5.03 15.07 -3.14
CA VAL A 51 4.96 13.86 -2.31
C VAL A 51 4.54 14.27 -0.90
N THR A 52 3.47 13.68 -0.40
CA THR A 52 2.99 13.94 0.96
C THR A 52 3.82 13.11 1.92
N ARG A 53 4.47 13.78 2.89
CA ARG A 53 5.21 13.11 3.95
C ARG A 53 4.25 12.62 5.03
N VAL A 54 4.41 11.38 5.47
CA VAL A 54 3.65 10.82 6.59
C VAL A 54 4.52 10.64 7.82
N ASP A 55 3.92 10.78 9.00
CA ASP A 55 4.55 10.42 10.27
C ASP A 55 4.35 8.93 10.54
N TYR A 56 5.27 8.12 10.01
CA TYR A 56 5.25 6.67 10.19
C TYR A 56 5.71 6.24 11.59
N THR A 57 6.43 7.08 12.33
CA THR A 57 6.92 6.76 13.68
C THR A 57 5.74 6.66 14.63
N THR A 58 4.87 7.68 14.67
CA THR A 58 3.65 7.66 15.49
C THR A 58 2.75 6.48 15.12
N PHE A 59 2.63 6.18 13.81
CA PHE A 59 1.89 5.01 13.34
C PHE A 59 2.47 3.70 13.89
N LEU A 60 3.78 3.45 13.74
CA LEU A 60 4.39 2.21 14.20
C LEU A 60 4.41 2.08 15.73
N GLN A 61 4.54 3.20 16.47
CA GLN A 61 4.37 3.19 17.92
C GLN A 61 2.96 2.74 18.32
N SER A 62 1.93 3.21 17.60
CA SER A 62 0.56 2.74 17.81
C SER A 62 0.39 1.27 17.45
N GLU A 63 1.03 0.79 16.37
CA GLU A 63 0.99 -0.63 16.00
C GLU A 63 1.63 -1.50 17.09
N ALA A 64 2.75 -1.06 17.69
CA ALA A 64 3.44 -1.77 18.77
C ALA A 64 2.57 -2.03 20.00
N GLN A 65 1.54 -1.19 20.24
CA GLN A 65 0.61 -1.38 21.34
C GLN A 65 -0.42 -2.49 21.11
N SER A 66 -0.65 -2.90 19.85
CA SER A 66 -1.71 -3.86 19.49
C SER A 66 -1.22 -5.10 18.75
N ALA A 67 -0.01 -5.08 18.20
CA ALA A 67 0.59 -6.21 17.52
C ALA A 67 0.96 -7.33 18.49
N ASP A 68 0.84 -8.57 18.02
CA ASP A 68 1.28 -9.80 18.69
C ASP A 68 2.75 -10.13 18.41
N TYR A 69 3.48 -9.24 17.75
CA TYR A 69 4.89 -9.37 17.36
C TYR A 69 5.70 -8.12 17.76
N PRO A 70 7.02 -8.24 17.96
CA PRO A 70 7.88 -7.12 18.33
C PRO A 70 8.05 -6.11 17.20
N VAL A 71 7.21 -5.06 17.20
CA VAL A 71 7.24 -3.97 16.21
C VAL A 71 8.54 -3.17 16.35
N ARG A 72 9.17 -2.83 15.22
CA ARG A 72 10.36 -1.98 15.13
C ARG A 72 10.11 -0.75 14.30
N ILE A 73 10.84 0.32 14.60
CA ILE A 73 10.80 1.59 13.86
C ILE A 73 12.18 1.83 13.22
N PRO A 74 12.38 1.45 11.94
CA PRO A 74 13.63 1.73 11.26
C PRO A 74 13.83 3.23 11.01
N ALA A 75 15.09 3.64 11.00
CA ALA A 75 15.45 4.97 10.51
C ALA A 75 15.09 5.10 9.03
N SER A 76 14.57 6.27 8.64
CA SER A 76 14.31 6.58 7.24
C SER A 76 15.64 6.63 6.49
N PRO A 77 15.77 5.96 5.32
CA PRO A 77 16.95 6.10 4.49
C PRO A 77 17.17 7.56 4.07
N GLU A 78 18.42 7.94 3.86
CA GLU A 78 18.78 9.31 3.49
C GLU A 78 18.21 9.68 2.12
N GLY A 79 17.57 10.85 2.01
CA GLY A 79 16.95 11.30 0.75
C GLY A 79 15.59 10.66 0.43
N TRP A 80 15.16 9.66 1.19
CA TRP A 80 13.86 9.00 1.02
C TRP A 80 12.75 9.71 1.81
N ILE A 81 11.57 9.81 1.20
CA ILE A 81 10.40 10.45 1.79
C ILE A 81 9.40 9.36 2.19
N PRO A 82 9.08 9.18 3.50
CA PRO A 82 8.00 8.30 3.90
C PRO A 82 6.69 8.88 3.37
N ASN A 83 6.03 8.15 2.49
CA ASN A 83 4.80 8.59 1.81
C ASN A 83 3.57 7.80 2.22
N SER A 84 3.75 6.67 2.91
CA SER A 84 2.66 5.80 3.32
C SER A 84 3.00 5.08 4.62
N ALA A 85 2.00 4.94 5.47
CA ALA A 85 2.05 4.19 6.71
C ALA A 85 0.63 3.63 6.95
N LEU A 86 0.46 2.32 6.89
CA LEU A 86 -0.85 1.68 6.98
C LEU A 86 -0.76 0.26 7.51
N ARG A 87 -1.87 -0.22 8.08
CA ARG A 87 -2.09 -1.64 8.35
C ARG A 87 -2.52 -2.34 7.07
N ILE A 88 -1.97 -3.52 6.83
CA ILE A 88 -2.25 -4.36 5.66
C ILE A 88 -2.70 -5.75 6.11
N ASN A 89 -3.34 -6.48 5.19
CA ASN A 89 -3.66 -7.89 5.36
C ASN A 89 -2.75 -8.73 4.45
N LEU A 90 -2.14 -9.77 5.02
CA LEU A 90 -1.27 -10.72 4.35
C LEU A 90 -1.89 -12.11 4.53
N ASN A 91 -2.76 -12.51 3.60
CA ASN A 91 -3.48 -13.78 3.63
C ASN A 91 -4.17 -14.09 4.97
N GLY A 92 -4.92 -13.12 5.52
CA GLY A 92 -5.62 -13.30 6.80
C GLY A 92 -4.83 -12.87 8.03
N HIS A 93 -3.54 -12.55 7.89
CA HIS A 93 -2.72 -11.99 8.97
C HIS A 93 -2.63 -10.47 8.88
N SER A 94 -2.67 -9.79 10.02
CA SER A 94 -2.42 -8.34 10.08
C SER A 94 -0.92 -8.05 10.00
N GLY A 95 -0.55 -6.99 9.30
CA GLY A 95 0.82 -6.49 9.26
C GLY A 95 0.84 -4.97 9.22
N SER A 96 1.91 -4.36 9.73
CA SER A 96 2.14 -2.93 9.55
C SER A 96 3.05 -2.69 8.36
N SER A 97 2.73 -1.69 7.55
CA SER A 97 3.51 -1.33 6.36
C SER A 97 3.87 0.15 6.35
N VAL A 98 5.11 0.44 6.01
CA VAL A 98 5.60 1.79 5.74
C VAL A 98 6.24 1.83 4.37
N GLY A 99 5.91 2.83 3.57
CA GLY A 99 6.49 3.06 2.26
C GLY A 99 7.26 4.37 2.22
N TRP A 100 8.38 4.36 1.51
CA TRP A 100 9.18 5.51 1.17
C TRP A 100 9.33 5.62 -0.34
N VAL A 101 9.48 6.85 -0.82
CA VAL A 101 9.77 7.16 -2.22
C VAL A 101 11.01 8.03 -2.36
N HIS A 102 11.74 7.84 -3.44
CA HIS A 102 12.87 8.66 -3.87
C HIS A 102 12.84 8.73 -5.40
N ASP A 103 12.68 9.92 -5.96
CA ASP A 103 12.41 10.14 -7.40
C ASP A 103 11.27 9.24 -7.92
N LYS A 104 11.60 8.25 -8.76
CA LYS A 104 10.64 7.28 -9.33
C LYS A 104 10.60 5.96 -8.56
N ASP A 105 11.53 5.78 -7.63
CA ASP A 105 11.69 4.56 -6.89
C ASP A 105 10.94 4.58 -5.57
N TRP A 106 10.54 3.39 -5.15
CA TRP A 106 9.85 3.20 -3.87
C TRP A 106 10.37 1.96 -3.17
N ILE A 107 10.35 2.00 -1.84
CA ILE A 107 10.68 0.89 -0.95
C ILE A 107 9.58 0.79 0.10
N ARG A 108 9.11 -0.43 0.34
CA ARG A 108 8.12 -0.76 1.35
C ARG A 108 8.72 -1.71 2.35
N PHE A 109 8.60 -1.35 3.62
CA PHE A 109 8.85 -2.24 4.76
C PHE A 109 7.52 -2.80 5.25
N VAL A 110 7.51 -4.09 5.57
CA VAL A 110 6.41 -4.80 6.21
C VAL A 110 6.94 -5.59 7.39
N GLN A 111 6.18 -5.62 8.48
CA GLN A 111 6.39 -6.50 9.62
C GLN A 111 5.08 -7.12 10.08
N THR A 112 5.09 -8.43 10.35
CA THR A 112 3.91 -9.23 10.66
C THR A 112 4.29 -10.54 11.38
N SER A 113 3.32 -11.18 12.05
CA SER A 113 3.43 -12.55 12.55
C SER A 113 3.11 -13.63 11.50
N ALA A 114 2.71 -13.25 10.28
CA ALA A 114 2.41 -14.18 9.18
C ALA A 114 3.60 -15.09 8.81
N SER A 115 3.29 -16.21 8.15
CA SER A 115 4.33 -17.12 7.62
C SER A 115 5.12 -16.46 6.48
N VAL A 116 6.31 -17.00 6.17
CA VAL A 116 7.13 -16.49 5.04
C VAL A 116 6.36 -16.58 3.71
N ASP A 117 5.64 -17.68 3.49
CA ASP A 117 4.85 -17.90 2.28
C ASP A 117 3.68 -16.90 2.16
N ASP A 118 2.99 -16.63 3.28
CA ASP A 118 1.90 -15.65 3.32
C ASP A 118 2.40 -14.22 3.11
N VAL A 119 3.60 -13.90 3.60
CA VAL A 119 4.26 -12.62 3.31
C VAL A 119 4.62 -12.53 1.83
N ALA A 120 5.30 -13.53 1.27
CA ALA A 120 5.75 -13.51 -0.11
C ALA A 120 4.58 -13.37 -1.11
N GLN A 121 3.42 -13.97 -0.82
CA GLN A 121 2.24 -13.90 -1.68
C GLN A 121 1.33 -12.71 -1.35
N GLY A 122 1.23 -12.33 -0.08
CA GLY A 122 0.26 -11.34 0.41
C GLY A 122 0.63 -9.88 0.15
N LEU A 123 1.87 -9.58 -0.24
CA LEU A 123 2.33 -8.19 -0.47
C LEU A 123 1.51 -7.45 -1.53
N ASP A 124 1.12 -8.16 -2.59
CA ASP A 124 0.33 -7.69 -3.73
C ASP A 124 -0.62 -8.77 -4.32
N GLY A 125 -0.78 -9.91 -3.64
CA GLY A 125 -1.64 -11.01 -4.07
C GLY A 125 -1.08 -11.82 -5.24
N LYS A 126 0.21 -11.66 -5.55
CA LYS A 126 0.88 -12.34 -6.66
C LYS A 126 1.85 -13.42 -6.18
N ALA A 127 1.94 -14.50 -6.94
CA ALA A 127 2.85 -15.59 -6.65
C ALA A 127 4.32 -15.18 -6.84
N ARG A 128 5.19 -15.67 -5.95
CA ARG A 128 6.64 -15.52 -6.01
C ARG A 128 7.30 -16.85 -5.65
N GLU A 129 8.49 -17.06 -6.18
CA GLU A 129 9.35 -18.18 -5.82
C GLU A 129 10.64 -17.67 -5.19
N GLU A 130 11.18 -18.42 -4.22
CA GLU A 130 12.49 -18.12 -3.67
C GLU A 130 13.58 -18.37 -4.73
N LYS A 131 14.37 -17.35 -5.04
CA LYS A 131 15.46 -17.41 -6.04
C LYS A 131 16.85 -17.39 -5.42
N GLY A 132 16.96 -17.12 -4.12
CA GLY A 132 18.24 -17.15 -3.42
C GLY A 132 18.19 -16.35 -2.13
N THR A 133 19.37 -16.00 -1.62
CA THR A 133 19.51 -15.28 -0.36
C THR A 133 20.51 -14.13 -0.46
N LYS A 134 20.40 -13.17 0.45
CA LYS A 134 21.33 -12.06 0.67
C LYS A 134 21.70 -12.03 2.15
N ASP A 135 22.98 -12.04 2.46
CA ASP A 135 23.44 -11.83 3.83
C ASP A 135 23.69 -10.34 4.06
N ILE A 136 23.02 -9.76 5.06
CA ILE A 136 23.18 -8.37 5.47
C ILE A 136 23.53 -8.38 6.95
N ASP A 137 24.79 -8.08 7.28
CA ASP A 137 25.31 -8.04 8.65
C ASP A 137 24.98 -9.31 9.48
N GLY A 138 25.09 -10.49 8.86
CA GLY A 138 24.83 -11.79 9.49
C GLY A 138 23.35 -12.17 9.60
N THR A 139 22.45 -11.37 9.03
CA THR A 139 21.05 -11.74 8.82
C THR A 139 20.85 -12.19 7.37
N THR A 140 20.41 -13.43 7.19
CA THR A 140 20.04 -13.97 5.87
C THR A 140 18.62 -13.51 5.48
N TRP A 141 18.54 -12.77 4.38
CA TRP A 141 17.30 -12.37 3.71
C TRP A 141 17.03 -13.29 2.53
N HIS A 142 15.86 -13.89 2.49
CA HIS A 142 15.41 -14.74 1.39
C HIS A 142 14.81 -13.87 0.28
N VAL A 143 15.29 -14.04 -0.94
CA VAL A 143 14.88 -13.25 -2.10
C VAL A 143 13.81 -14.00 -2.87
N PHE A 144 12.64 -13.38 -2.95
CA PHE A 144 11.47 -13.87 -3.66
C PHE A 144 11.22 -13.04 -4.92
N GLU A 145 11.09 -13.71 -6.06
CA GLU A 145 10.83 -13.08 -7.36
C GLU A 145 9.61 -13.71 -8.00
N GLY A 146 8.78 -12.91 -8.65
CA GLY A 146 7.67 -13.43 -9.46
C GLY A 146 8.14 -13.82 -10.86
N SER A 147 7.32 -14.61 -11.55
CA SER A 147 7.60 -15.01 -12.93
C SER A 147 7.30 -13.89 -13.94
N ASP A 148 6.44 -12.93 -13.59
CA ASP A 148 6.08 -11.79 -14.43
C ASP A 148 6.83 -10.52 -14.03
N ASP A 149 7.18 -9.67 -15.00
CA ASP A 149 7.92 -8.41 -14.81
C ASP A 149 7.16 -7.38 -13.93
N ASP A 150 5.86 -7.58 -13.76
CA ASP A 150 5.00 -6.72 -12.96
C ASP A 150 4.88 -7.18 -11.49
N VAL A 151 5.58 -8.26 -11.11
CA VAL A 151 5.73 -8.71 -9.72
C VAL A 151 7.02 -8.17 -9.14
N ARG A 152 6.93 -7.43 -8.04
CA ARG A 152 8.12 -6.83 -7.41
C ARG A 152 8.87 -7.87 -6.58
N THR A 153 10.19 -7.85 -6.69
CA THR A 153 11.08 -8.61 -5.81
C THR A 153 10.78 -8.27 -4.35
N ALA A 154 10.79 -9.28 -3.50
CA ALA A 154 10.61 -9.14 -2.06
C ALA A 154 11.76 -9.85 -1.34
N TRP A 155 12.37 -9.17 -0.37
CA TRP A 155 13.33 -9.76 0.54
C TRP A 155 12.61 -10.03 1.84
N VAL A 156 12.59 -11.27 2.30
CA VAL A 156 11.88 -11.67 3.52
C VAL A 156 12.88 -12.30 4.49
N VAL A 157 12.78 -11.95 5.76
CA VAL A 157 13.51 -12.62 6.83
C VAL A 157 12.56 -13.12 7.90
N ASP A 158 12.82 -14.33 8.36
CA ASP A 158 12.14 -14.96 9.48
C ASP A 158 12.92 -14.75 10.78
N LYS A 159 12.35 -14.01 11.73
CA LYS A 159 12.88 -13.84 13.10
C LYS A 159 12.02 -14.57 14.14
N LYS A 160 11.34 -15.65 13.75
CA LYS A 160 10.42 -16.50 14.53
C LYS A 160 9.13 -15.79 14.92
N ASP A 161 9.21 -14.78 15.77
CA ASP A 161 8.06 -14.06 16.29
C ASP A 161 7.57 -12.97 15.32
N VAL A 162 8.44 -12.57 14.39
CA VAL A 162 8.15 -11.55 13.38
C VAL A 162 8.81 -11.91 12.05
N ARG A 163 8.12 -11.68 10.95
CA ARG A 163 8.68 -11.65 9.60
C ARG A 163 8.84 -10.21 9.17
N TRP A 164 9.99 -9.88 8.63
CA TRP A 164 10.22 -8.58 7.97
C TRP A 164 10.28 -8.80 6.48
N ALA A 165 9.66 -7.90 5.72
CA ALA A 165 9.79 -7.88 4.29
C ALA A 165 10.15 -6.49 3.77
N VAL A 166 11.01 -6.46 2.76
CA VAL A 166 11.35 -5.27 1.97
C VAL A 166 11.00 -5.56 0.52
N SER A 167 10.21 -4.70 -0.12
CA SER A 167 9.85 -4.82 -1.53
C SER A 167 9.71 -3.45 -2.18
N GLY A 168 9.84 -3.36 -3.51
CA GLY A 168 9.86 -2.08 -4.19
C GLY A 168 10.57 -2.11 -5.53
N THR A 169 10.93 -0.93 -6.04
CA THR A 169 11.75 -0.75 -7.25
C THR A 169 13.15 -0.24 -6.95
N GLY A 170 13.44 0.10 -5.69
CA GLY A 170 14.78 0.45 -5.26
C GLY A 170 15.81 -0.64 -5.61
N SER A 171 17.05 -0.22 -5.77
CA SER A 171 18.20 -1.07 -6.06
C SER A 171 18.51 -2.04 -4.91
N THR A 172 19.37 -3.02 -5.20
CA THR A 172 19.86 -4.00 -4.19
C THR A 172 20.54 -3.29 -3.02
N ASP A 173 21.29 -2.23 -3.27
CA ASP A 173 22.02 -1.49 -2.23
C ASP A 173 21.07 -0.67 -1.33
N GLU A 174 20.00 -0.13 -1.90
CA GLU A 174 18.97 0.57 -1.13
C GLU A 174 18.13 -0.39 -0.29
N PHE A 175 17.85 -1.59 -0.82
CA PHE A 175 17.24 -2.68 -0.05
C PHE A 175 18.16 -3.11 1.10
N ALA A 176 19.47 -3.25 0.85
CA ALA A 176 20.45 -3.56 1.89
C ALA A 176 20.53 -2.47 2.97
N THR A 177 20.46 -1.20 2.58
CA THR A 177 20.44 -0.06 3.51
C THR A 177 19.20 -0.10 4.40
N MET A 178 18.02 -0.32 3.82
CA MET A 178 16.78 -0.47 4.59
C MET A 178 16.83 -1.71 5.49
N ALA A 179 17.31 -2.84 4.97
CA ALA A 179 17.47 -4.08 5.73
C ALA A 179 18.36 -3.89 6.95
N LYS A 180 19.45 -3.13 6.82
CA LYS A 180 20.33 -2.78 7.94
C LYS A 180 19.62 -1.90 8.97
N ALA A 181 18.92 -0.85 8.52
CA ALA A 181 18.16 0.03 9.41
C ALA A 181 17.10 -0.71 10.23
N ILE A 182 16.43 -1.71 9.63
CA ILE A 182 15.46 -2.59 10.32
C ILE A 182 16.16 -3.45 11.40
N GLN A 183 17.33 -4.00 11.09
CA GLN A 183 18.10 -4.84 12.01
C GLN A 183 18.64 -4.07 13.22
N GLU A 184 19.09 -2.83 12.99
CA GLU A 184 19.61 -1.93 14.04
C GLU A 184 18.51 -1.35 14.93
N ALA A 185 17.29 -1.20 14.40
CA ALA A 185 16.15 -0.70 15.17
C ALA A 185 15.80 -1.64 16.32
N LYS A 186 15.58 -1.10 17.52
CA LYS A 186 15.13 -1.90 18.67
C LYS A 186 13.62 -2.14 18.60
N PRO A 187 13.12 -3.27 19.13
CA PRO A 187 11.69 -3.45 19.35
C PRO A 187 11.12 -2.33 20.22
N GLU A 188 9.97 -1.79 19.83
CA GLU A 188 9.19 -0.88 20.63
C GLU A 188 8.53 -1.63 21.80
N PRO A 189 8.38 -1.00 22.97
CA PRO A 189 7.70 -1.61 24.10
C PRO A 189 6.23 -1.88 23.76
N SER A 190 5.79 -3.13 23.91
CA SER A 190 4.39 -3.49 23.78
C SER A 190 3.60 -3.07 25.03
N ALA A 191 2.28 -2.98 24.90
CA ALA A 191 1.39 -2.64 26.01
C ALA A 191 1.53 -3.60 27.22
N GLY A 192 2.07 -4.82 27.01
CA GLY A 192 2.27 -5.82 28.06
C GLY A 192 3.61 -5.72 28.82
N GLU A 193 4.62 -5.05 28.25
CA GLU A 193 5.97 -4.90 28.85
C GLU A 193 6.13 -3.61 29.67
N SER A 194 5.07 -2.78 29.72
CA SER A 194 5.04 -1.58 30.58
C SER A 194 4.81 -1.97 32.04
N ALA A 195 5.84 -2.46 32.72
CA ALA A 195 5.81 -2.74 34.17
C ALA A 195 6.02 -1.46 35.01
N PRO A 196 5.89 -1.53 36.36
CA PRO A 196 4.76 -1.12 37.17
C PRO A 196 4.88 0.29 37.77
N SER A 197 3.74 0.88 38.12
CA SER A 197 3.59 2.05 39.01
C SER A 197 4.57 1.98 40.18
N GLU A 198 5.53 2.91 40.23
CA GLU A 198 6.30 3.22 41.43
C GLU A 198 5.33 3.60 42.55
N ALA A 199 5.03 2.65 43.42
CA ALA A 199 4.35 2.90 44.67
C ALA A 199 5.23 3.85 45.50
N SER A 200 4.74 5.07 45.68
CA SER A 200 5.31 6.08 46.57
C SER A 200 5.36 5.52 47.99
N SER A 201 6.52 5.03 48.41
CA SER A 201 6.85 4.78 49.81
C SER A 201 7.37 6.09 50.41
N SER A 202 6.47 6.88 50.98
CA SER A 202 6.88 7.94 51.92
C SER A 202 7.34 7.29 53.23
N PRO A 203 8.50 7.67 53.80
CA PRO A 203 8.91 7.21 55.11
C PRO A 203 8.15 7.98 56.20
N SER A 204 7.74 7.27 57.24
CA SER A 204 7.19 7.84 58.47
C SER A 204 8.22 8.74 59.16
N ALA A 205 7.77 9.89 59.64
CA ALA A 205 8.41 10.69 60.68
C ALA A 205 7.34 11.03 61.74
#